data_AF-A0A947ZTG1-F1
#
_entry.id   AF-A0A947ZTG1-F1
#
_cell.length_a   1.000
_cell.length_b   1.000
_cell.length_c   1.000
_cell.angle_alpha   90.00
_cell.angle_beta   90.00
_cell.angle_gamma   90.00
#
_symmetry.space_group_name_H-M   'P 1'
#
loop_
_entity.id
_entity.type
_entity.pdbx_description
1 polymer ?
#
loop_
_entity_poly.entity_id
_entity_poly.type
_entity_poly.pdbx_seq_one_letter_code
_entity_poly.pdbx_strand_id
1 'polypeptide(L)'
;MAKFREVFEHPEFKRDKKQLTKRFRTLEDDLDNLINYSIYSYHKCNIDNKGIFRIPGLGFENPPVYKVRKFACKALKGKGAQTGLRLIYAYLKDEDRIELVEIYFKEKQSTECDKGRIKRRYFESV
;
A
#
# COMPACT_ATOMS: atom_id res chain seq x y z
N MET A 1 -11.34 14.26 -7.33
CA MET A 1 -10.36 14.26 -8.44
C MET A 1 -9.28 13.25 -8.12
N ALA A 2 -8.91 12.40 -9.09
CA ALA A 2 -7.80 11.47 -8.94
C ALA A 2 -6.49 12.25 -8.76
N LYS A 3 -5.67 11.82 -7.79
CA LYS A 3 -4.40 12.47 -7.43
C LYS A 3 -3.17 11.90 -8.16
N PHE A 4 -3.38 10.79 -8.84
CA PHE A 4 -2.42 10.07 -9.67
C PHE A 4 -3.07 9.83 -11.04
N ARG A 5 -2.26 9.69 -12.09
CA ARG A 5 -2.75 9.38 -13.44
C ARG A 5 -3.43 8.01 -13.48
N GLU A 6 -2.85 7.03 -12.79
CA GLU A 6 -3.39 5.67 -12.72
C GLU A 6 -3.16 5.04 -11.35
N VAL A 7 -4.15 4.28 -10.89
CA VAL A 7 -4.03 3.37 -9.75
C VAL A 7 -4.39 1.97 -10.23
N PHE A 8 -3.39 1.10 -10.31
CA PHE A 8 -3.55 -0.27 -10.79
C PHE A 8 -3.64 -1.25 -9.62
N GLU A 9 -4.69 -2.07 -9.62
CA GLU A 9 -4.89 -3.12 -8.63
C GLU A 9 -4.54 -4.49 -9.21
N HIS A 10 -3.50 -5.11 -8.67
CA HIS A 10 -3.10 -6.45 -9.08
C HIS A 10 -4.18 -7.51 -8.73
N PRO A 11 -4.33 -8.59 -9.53
CA PRO A 11 -5.34 -9.62 -9.26
C PRO A 11 -5.24 -10.24 -7.85
N GLU A 12 -4.03 -10.48 -7.37
CA GLU A 12 -3.78 -10.95 -6.00
C GLU A 12 -4.19 -9.91 -4.96
N PHE A 13 -3.88 -8.64 -5.19
CA PHE A 13 -4.31 -7.54 -4.33
C PHE A 13 -5.84 -7.47 -4.23
N LYS A 14 -6.56 -7.65 -5.33
CA LYS A 14 -8.04 -7.68 -5.33
C LYS A 14 -8.57 -8.82 -4.45
N ARG A 15 -7.91 -9.98 -4.44
CA ARG A 15 -8.27 -11.11 -3.57
C ARG A 15 -8.02 -10.78 -2.10
N ASP A 16 -6.89 -10.17 -1.78
CA ASP A 16 -6.54 -9.75 -0.42
C ASP A 16 -7.53 -8.70 0.10
N LYS A 17 -7.80 -7.66 -0.71
CA LYS A 17 -8.79 -6.61 -0.43
C LYS A 17 -10.16 -7.23 -0.15
N LYS A 18 -10.64 -8.12 -1.03
CA LYS A 18 -11.94 -8.80 -0.87
C LYS A 18 -12.03 -9.63 0.41
N GLN A 19 -10.94 -10.21 0.89
CA GLN A 19 -10.93 -10.93 2.16
C GLN A 19 -11.03 -9.96 3.35
N LEU A 20 -10.30 -8.85 3.30
CA LEU A 20 -10.28 -7.85 4.37
C LEU A 20 -11.57 -7.02 4.44
N THR A 21 -12.24 -6.72 3.31
CA THR A 21 -13.51 -5.97 3.30
C THR A 21 -14.63 -6.69 4.06
N LYS A 22 -14.58 -8.03 4.13
CA LYS A 22 -15.50 -8.81 4.98
C LYS A 22 -15.40 -8.45 6.46
N ARG A 23 -14.20 -8.11 6.92
CA ARG A 23 -13.92 -7.73 8.33
C ARG A 23 -13.97 -6.23 8.54
N PHE A 24 -13.57 -5.45 7.54
CA PHE A 24 -13.46 -3.99 7.59
C PHE A 24 -14.29 -3.37 6.46
N ARG A 25 -15.57 -3.11 6.73
CA ARG A 25 -16.55 -2.68 5.72
C ARG A 25 -16.19 -1.36 5.03
N THR A 26 -15.43 -0.50 5.69
CA THR A 26 -15.00 0.82 5.18
C THR A 26 -13.66 0.78 4.44
N LEU A 27 -13.06 -0.40 4.27
CA LEU A 27 -11.68 -0.53 3.78
C LEU A 27 -11.48 0.09 2.40
N GLU A 28 -12.47 0.04 1.51
CA GLU A 28 -12.38 0.64 0.18
C GLU A 28 -12.26 2.17 0.27
N ASP A 29 -13.19 2.82 0.98
CA ASP A 29 -13.11 4.26 1.25
C ASP A 29 -11.82 4.64 1.99
N ASP A 30 -11.41 3.81 2.95
CA ASP A 30 -10.20 4.05 3.74
C ASP A 30 -8.93 3.95 2.87
N LEU A 31 -8.90 3.02 1.91
CA LEU A 31 -7.83 2.86 0.93
C LEU A 31 -7.78 4.05 -0.04
N ASP A 32 -8.93 4.51 -0.53
CA ASP A 32 -9.01 5.69 -1.39
C ASP A 32 -8.51 6.95 -0.68
N ASN A 33 -8.85 7.10 0.60
CA ASN A 33 -8.33 8.19 1.42
C ASN A 33 -6.81 8.07 1.63
N LEU A 34 -6.32 6.86 1.88
CA LEU A 34 -4.89 6.62 2.03
C LEU A 34 -4.11 7.03 0.76
N ILE A 35 -4.61 6.66 -0.41
CA ILE A 35 -3.98 6.98 -1.70
C ILE A 35 -4.04 8.50 -1.96
N ASN A 36 -5.22 9.09 -1.91
CA ASN A 36 -5.42 10.49 -2.31
C ASN A 36 -4.84 11.51 -1.33
N TYR A 37 -4.63 11.14 -0.07
CA TYR A 37 -4.06 12.04 0.94
C TYR A 37 -2.66 11.61 1.37
N SER A 38 -2.50 10.43 1.96
CA SER A 38 -1.21 10.05 2.56
C SER A 38 -0.13 9.75 1.53
N ILE A 39 -0.45 8.92 0.53
CA ILE A 39 0.50 8.55 -0.55
C ILE A 39 0.77 9.77 -1.44
N TYR A 40 -0.26 10.53 -1.79
CA TYR A 40 -0.12 11.80 -2.50
C TYR A 40 0.79 12.78 -1.76
N SER A 41 0.55 13.03 -0.47
CA SER A 41 1.36 14.00 0.30
C SER A 41 2.83 13.58 0.37
N TYR A 42 3.08 12.28 0.51
CA TYR A 42 4.44 11.72 0.54
C TYR A 42 5.17 11.90 -0.79
N HIS A 43 4.56 11.53 -1.92
CA HIS A 43 5.24 11.51 -3.23
C HIS A 43 5.19 12.84 -4.01
N LYS A 44 4.10 13.59 -3.86
CA LYS A 44 3.84 14.81 -4.66
C LYS A 44 4.11 16.08 -3.88
N CYS A 45 3.98 16.05 -2.55
CA CYS A 45 4.19 17.22 -1.70
C CYS A 45 5.45 17.13 -0.84
N ASN A 46 6.18 16.00 -0.86
CA ASN A 46 7.34 15.74 0.00
C ASN A 46 7.04 15.89 1.51
N ILE A 47 5.82 15.55 1.93
CA ILE A 47 5.39 15.60 3.34
C ILE A 47 5.40 14.18 3.90
N ASP A 48 6.38 13.88 4.76
CA ASP A 48 6.48 12.59 5.43
C ASP A 48 5.88 12.61 6.84
N ASN A 49 4.76 11.92 7.02
CA ASN A 49 4.12 11.71 8.31
C ASN A 49 4.69 10.50 9.09
N LYS A 50 5.82 9.94 8.65
CA LYS A 50 6.47 8.73 9.16
C LYS A 50 5.55 7.50 9.10
N GLY A 51 4.71 7.46 8.07
CA GLY A 51 3.71 6.41 7.84
C GLY A 51 4.04 5.49 6.67
N ILE A 52 4.95 5.91 5.78
CA ILE A 52 5.32 5.23 4.54
C ILE A 52 6.82 4.99 4.55
N PHE A 53 7.25 3.77 4.20
CA PHE A 53 8.64 3.36 4.24
C PHE A 53 9.01 2.64 2.96
N ARG A 54 10.11 3.04 2.31
CA ARG A 54 10.67 2.26 1.18
C ARG A 54 11.14 0.90 1.69
N ILE A 55 10.90 -0.17 0.94
CA ILE A 55 11.36 -1.52 1.26
C ILE A 55 12.74 -1.71 0.62
N PRO A 56 13.83 -1.81 1.40
CA PRO A 56 15.16 -2.07 0.86
C PRO A 56 15.38 -3.56 0.57
N GLY A 57 16.47 -3.88 -0.13
CA GLY A 57 16.96 -5.26 -0.25
C GLY A 57 16.09 -6.17 -1.14
N LEU A 58 15.34 -5.60 -2.08
CA LEU A 58 14.53 -6.37 -3.03
C LEU A 58 15.33 -6.95 -4.21
N GLY A 59 16.58 -6.52 -4.40
CA GLY A 59 17.43 -6.94 -5.52
C GLY A 59 17.25 -6.12 -6.79
N PHE A 60 16.35 -5.12 -6.77
CA PHE A 60 16.12 -4.15 -7.83
C PHE A 60 15.79 -2.79 -7.21
N GLU A 61 16.00 -1.71 -7.96
CA GLU A 61 15.72 -0.35 -7.49
C GLU A 61 14.48 0.29 -8.10
N ASN A 62 14.10 -0.12 -9.30
CA ASN A 62 13.00 0.44 -10.08
C ASN A 62 12.00 -0.66 -10.50
N PRO A 63 10.69 -0.47 -10.25
CA PRO A 63 10.11 0.65 -9.50
C PRO A 63 10.38 0.53 -7.99
N PRO A 64 10.53 1.65 -7.26
CA PRO A 64 10.65 1.61 -5.82
C PRO A 64 9.35 1.10 -5.18
N VAL A 65 9.50 0.19 -4.21
CA VAL A 65 8.38 -0.40 -3.47
C VAL A 65 8.32 0.16 -2.06
N TYR A 66 7.11 0.46 -1.61
CA TYR A 66 6.83 1.12 -0.35
C TYR A 66 5.85 0.33 0.49
N LYS A 67 5.96 0.50 1.81
CA LYS A 67 5.11 -0.09 2.83
C LYS A 67 4.47 1.00 3.66
N VAL A 68 3.15 1.03 3.66
CA VAL A 68 2.35 1.86 4.57
C VAL A 68 2.18 1.12 5.89
N ARG A 69 2.55 1.78 7.00
CA ARG A 69 2.35 1.30 8.37
C ARG A 69 1.28 2.09 9.14
N LYS A 70 1.03 3.34 8.74
CA LYS A 70 -0.05 4.17 9.30
C LYS A 70 -1.22 4.16 8.32
N PHE A 71 -2.22 3.36 8.62
CA PHE A 71 -3.41 3.19 7.80
C PHE A 71 -4.62 3.36 8.72
N ALA A 72 -5.32 4.49 8.62
CA ALA A 72 -6.55 4.72 9.34
C ALA A 72 -7.71 3.92 8.71
N CYS A 73 -8.54 3.30 9.54
CA CYS A 73 -9.70 2.54 9.09
C CYS A 73 -10.89 2.89 9.97
N LYS A 74 -11.95 3.44 9.37
CA LYS A 74 -13.13 3.90 10.10
C LYS A 74 -13.87 2.77 10.82
N ALA A 75 -13.80 1.54 10.29
CA ALA A 75 -14.34 0.36 10.95
C ALA A 75 -13.61 0.01 12.26
N LEU A 76 -12.37 0.47 12.46
CA LEU A 76 -11.57 0.25 13.67
C LEU A 76 -11.58 1.48 14.58
N LYS A 77 -12.71 1.69 15.25
CA LYS A 77 -12.92 2.80 16.19
C LYS A 77 -11.85 2.80 17.30
N GLY A 78 -11.36 3.99 17.66
CA GLY A 78 -10.40 4.20 18.75
C GLY A 78 -8.94 3.82 18.45
N LYS A 79 -8.62 3.33 17.23
CA LYS A 79 -7.24 2.96 16.84
C LYS A 79 -6.50 4.03 16.03
N GLY A 80 -7.20 5.05 15.55
CA GLY A 80 -6.62 6.08 14.68
C GLY A 80 -5.93 5.46 13.46
N ALA A 81 -4.72 5.91 13.13
CA ALA A 81 -3.92 5.34 12.04
C ALA A 81 -3.14 4.06 12.42
N GLN A 82 -3.19 3.63 13.68
CA GLN A 82 -2.48 2.44 14.19
C GLN A 82 -3.40 1.22 14.22
N THR A 83 -4.05 0.96 13.09
CA THR A 83 -5.04 -0.12 12.97
C THR A 83 -4.40 -1.51 12.89
N GLY A 84 -3.17 -1.59 12.40
CA GLY A 84 -2.52 -2.84 12.03
C GLY A 84 -2.66 -3.19 10.55
N LEU A 85 -3.50 -2.47 9.79
CA LEU A 85 -3.54 -2.60 8.33
C LEU A 85 -2.22 -2.12 7.72
N ARG A 86 -1.74 -2.88 6.73
CA ARG A 86 -0.54 -2.56 5.96
C ARG A 86 -0.84 -2.68 4.47
N LEU A 87 -0.31 -1.72 3.72
CA LEU A 87 -0.38 -1.69 2.26
C LEU A 87 1.04 -1.72 1.70
N ILE A 88 1.25 -2.56 0.69
CA ILE A 88 2.46 -2.59 -0.13
C ILE A 88 2.08 -2.09 -1.52
N TYR A 89 2.83 -1.11 -2.02
CA TYR A 89 2.61 -0.54 -3.34
C TYR A 89 3.93 -0.15 -4.00
N ALA A 90 3.96 -0.12 -5.32
CA ALA A 90 5.03 0.51 -6.09
C ALA A 90 4.55 1.84 -6.66
N TYR A 91 5.47 2.79 -6.82
CA TYR A 91 5.18 4.08 -7.46
C TYR A 91 6.10 4.28 -8.66
N LEU A 92 5.51 4.29 -9.85
CA LEU A 92 6.18 4.55 -11.12
C LEU A 92 6.07 6.05 -11.39
N LYS A 93 7.11 6.80 -11.00
CA LYS A 93 7.10 8.27 -11.04
C LYS A 93 6.89 8.81 -12.46
N ASP A 94 7.48 8.17 -13.46
CA ASP A 94 7.45 8.63 -14.86
C ASP A 94 6.06 8.46 -15.48
N GLU A 95 5.32 7.43 -15.07
CA GLU A 95 3.94 7.18 -15.51
C GLU A 95 2.89 7.87 -14.61
N ASP A 96 3.31 8.41 -13.47
CA ASP A 96 2.44 8.85 -12.38
C ASP A 96 1.42 7.77 -11.96
N ARG A 97 1.92 6.54 -11.84
CA ARG A 97 1.13 5.33 -11.61
C ARG A 97 1.45 4.69 -10.27
N ILE A 98 0.41 4.35 -9.52
CA ILE A 98 0.49 3.54 -8.30
C ILE A 98 0.09 2.11 -8.63
N GLU A 99 0.92 1.15 -8.26
CA GLU A 99 0.56 -0.27 -8.32
C GLU A 99 0.35 -0.85 -6.93
N LEU A 100 -0.87 -1.29 -6.64
CA LEU A 100 -1.22 -1.92 -5.36
C LEU A 100 -0.87 -3.42 -5.40
N VAL A 101 0.09 -3.84 -4.58
CA VAL A 101 0.73 -5.16 -4.64
C VAL A 101 0.15 -6.12 -3.61
N GLU A 102 0.03 -5.67 -2.37
CA GLU A 102 -0.40 -6.52 -1.25
C GLU A 102 -1.08 -5.65 -0.20
N ILE A 103 -2.16 -6.13 0.39
CA ILE A 103 -2.77 -5.54 1.59
C ILE A 103 -3.02 -6.63 2.61
N TYR A 104 -2.69 -6.36 3.87
CA TYR A 104 -2.85 -7.34 4.94
C TYR A 104 -3.06 -6.68 6.29
N PHE A 105 -3.58 -7.45 7.23
CA PHE A 105 -3.75 -7.03 8.62
C PHE A 105 -2.67 -7.67 9.48
N LYS A 106 -1.84 -6.85 10.15
CA LYS A 106 -0.81 -7.32 11.07
C LYS A 106 -1.46 -7.95 12.31
N GLU A 107 -1.51 -9.27 12.35
CA GLU A 107 -1.71 -10.01 13.59
C GLU A 107 -0.39 -10.16 14.36
N LYS A 108 -0.43 -10.51 15.65
CA LYS A 108 0.67 -10.37 16.63
C LYS A 108 2.08 -10.84 16.16
N GLN A 109 2.19 -11.75 15.19
CA GLN A 109 3.46 -12.32 14.72
C GLN A 109 3.84 -12.04 13.25
N SER A 110 2.95 -11.51 12.40
CA SER A 110 3.28 -11.29 10.97
C SER A 110 3.77 -9.86 10.69
N THR A 111 5.09 -9.67 10.65
CA THR A 111 5.71 -8.37 10.35
C THR A 111 6.11 -8.19 8.90
N GLU A 112 6.32 -9.28 8.17
CA GLU A 112 6.87 -9.25 6.81
C GLU A 112 5.77 -9.18 5.74
N CYS A 113 6.07 -8.53 4.63
CA CYS A 113 5.29 -8.59 3.39
C CYS A 113 5.81 -9.74 2.52
N ASP A 114 5.03 -10.20 1.55
CA ASP A 114 5.46 -11.26 0.63
C ASP A 114 6.53 -10.74 -0.36
N LYS A 115 7.79 -10.82 0.05
CA LYS A 115 8.95 -10.45 -0.79
C LYS A 115 9.03 -11.30 -2.06
N GLY A 116 8.54 -12.55 -2.02
CA GLY A 116 8.50 -13.43 -3.19
C GLY A 116 7.55 -12.90 -4.26
N ARG A 117 6.35 -12.44 -3.85
CA ARG A 117 5.38 -11.78 -4.75
C ARG A 117 5.96 -10.52 -5.37
N ILE A 118 6.63 -9.68 -4.57
CA ILE A 118 7.26 -8.45 -5.07
C ILE A 118 8.34 -8.79 -6.11
N LYS A 119 9.20 -9.78 -5.84
CA LYS A 119 10.25 -10.21 -6.77
C LYS A 119 9.70 -10.80 -8.06
N ARG A 120 8.76 -11.75 -8.01
CA ARG A 120 8.12 -12.30 -9.23
C ARG A 120 7.53 -11.21 -10.12
N ARG A 121 7.08 -10.10 -9.53
CA ARG A 121 6.51 -8.99 -10.27
C ARG A 121 7.55 -8.12 -10.98
N TYR A 122 8.55 -7.66 -10.26
CA TYR A 122 9.45 -6.60 -10.74
C TYR A 122 10.88 -7.07 -10.99
N PHE A 123 11.28 -8.24 -10.48
CA PHE A 123 12.60 -8.82 -10.69
C PHE A 123 12.65 -9.71 -11.95
N GLU A 124 11.59 -10.46 -12.25
CA GLU A 124 11.53 -11.33 -13.44
C GLU A 124 11.06 -10.59 -14.71
N SER A 125 10.74 -9.29 -14.59
CA SER A 125 10.40 -8.43 -15.72
C SER A 125 11.62 -7.72 -16.34
N VAL A 126 12.84 -8.15 -15.97
CA VAL A 126 14.13 -7.63 -16.45
C VAL A 126 14.86 -8.71 -17.25
#